data_AF-A0A2M8RVH7-F1
#
_entry.id   AF-A0A2M8RVH7-F1
#
_cell.length_a   1.000
_cell.length_b   1.000
_cell.length_c   1.000
_cell.angle_alpha   90.00
_cell.angle_beta   90.00
_cell.angle_gamma   90.00
#
_symmetry.space_group_name_H-M   'P 1'
#
loop_
_entity.id
_entity.type
_entity.pdbx_description
1 polymer ?
#
loop_
_entity_poly.entity_id
_entity_poly.type
_entity_poly.pdbx_seq_one_letter_code
_entity_poly.pdbx_strand_id
1 'polypeptide(L)'
;MKKNNLIIAITFCLVSSQCFAQAAQSASHSQLFKQVEQKKEVKNQTYLSKDAHAQLNPDDSKDAEKLASSIEFEIYEIGENKMAHTVYQSGAGICNGYQSALGVDITDSRTYYINQDENEYYASIAGATVYSKNDPDNVQYAPVFNIKNTDVAKQVQEEEQLYGKKMATQNIQKSANVLSGTICK
;
A
#
# COMPACT_ATOMS: atom_id res chain seq x y z
N MET A 1 56.57 -33.35 -45.59
CA MET A 1 56.36 -32.99 -44.17
C MET A 1 56.61 -31.50 -44.03
N LYS A 2 55.54 -30.70 -43.82
CA LYS A 2 55.55 -29.23 -43.88
C LYS A 2 56.01 -28.64 -42.55
N LYS A 3 56.94 -27.69 -42.61
CA LYS A 3 57.31 -26.77 -41.52
C LYS A 3 56.17 -25.77 -41.33
N ASN A 4 55.71 -25.58 -40.09
CA ASN A 4 54.88 -24.44 -39.72
C ASN A 4 55.59 -23.61 -38.65
N ASN A 5 55.87 -22.37 -39.04
CA ASN A 5 56.38 -21.31 -38.20
C ASN A 5 55.27 -20.75 -37.30
N LEU A 6 55.71 -20.40 -36.11
CA LEU A 6 55.07 -19.57 -35.09
C LEU A 6 54.83 -18.14 -35.63
N ILE A 7 53.67 -17.56 -35.27
CA ILE A 7 53.31 -16.12 -35.12
C ILE A 7 51.84 -15.97 -35.53
N ILE A 8 50.97 -15.50 -34.62
CA ILE A 8 49.72 -14.73 -34.83
C ILE A 8 49.31 -14.24 -33.42
N ALA A 9 49.63 -13.00 -33.10
CA ALA A 9 48.77 -11.81 -33.16
C ALA A 9 47.88 -11.66 -31.91
N ILE A 10 48.28 -10.73 -31.05
CA ILE A 10 47.50 -10.23 -29.92
C ILE A 10 46.34 -9.42 -30.50
N THR A 11 45.17 -10.04 -30.58
CA THR A 11 43.95 -9.37 -30.99
C THR A 11 43.40 -8.56 -29.82
N PHE A 12 43.45 -7.24 -29.98
CA PHE A 12 42.77 -6.24 -29.17
C PHE A 12 41.26 -6.54 -29.11
N CYS A 13 40.74 -6.89 -27.92
CA CYS A 13 39.30 -6.86 -27.65
C CYS A 13 38.92 -5.47 -27.13
N LEU A 14 38.56 -4.58 -28.06
CA LEU A 14 37.69 -3.44 -27.80
C LEU A 14 36.24 -3.95 -27.85
N VAL A 15 35.62 -4.25 -26.70
CA VAL A 15 34.19 -4.55 -26.65
C VAL A 15 33.53 -3.88 -25.45
N SER A 16 32.75 -2.86 -25.82
CA SER A 16 31.49 -2.35 -25.26
C SER A 16 31.41 -1.86 -23.80
N SER A 17 31.37 -0.53 -23.68
CA SER A 17 30.78 0.24 -22.57
C SER A 17 29.26 0.05 -22.37
N GLN A 18 28.69 -1.12 -22.69
CA GLN A 18 27.24 -1.36 -22.60
C GLN A 18 26.78 -2.03 -21.31
N CYS A 19 27.64 -2.16 -20.29
CA CYS A 19 27.23 -2.75 -19.01
C CYS A 19 26.62 -1.74 -18.00
N PHE A 20 26.64 -0.44 -18.28
CA PHE A 20 26.15 0.58 -17.33
C PHE A 20 24.74 1.14 -17.62
N ALA A 21 24.10 0.78 -18.73
CA ALA A 21 22.79 1.32 -19.08
C ALA A 21 21.62 0.61 -18.36
N GLN A 22 21.73 -0.69 -18.08
CA GLN A 22 20.62 -1.48 -17.52
C GLN A 22 20.34 -1.15 -16.04
N ALA A 23 21.38 -0.88 -15.25
CA ALA A 23 21.25 -0.59 -13.82
C ALA A 23 20.78 0.85 -13.52
N ALA A 24 21.07 1.79 -14.43
CA ALA A 24 20.65 3.18 -14.29
C ALA A 24 19.16 3.38 -14.63
N GLN A 25 18.63 2.61 -15.59
CA GLN A 25 17.20 2.64 -15.92
C GLN A 25 16.33 2.02 -14.81
N SER A 26 16.76 0.94 -14.16
CA SER A 26 15.99 0.36 -13.03
C SER A 26 15.91 1.28 -11.81
N ALA A 27 16.90 2.15 -11.61
CA ALA A 27 16.88 3.12 -10.51
C ALA A 27 15.92 4.31 -10.78
N SER A 28 15.79 4.73 -12.04
CA SER A 28 14.85 5.77 -12.47
C SER A 28 13.40 5.27 -12.56
N HIS A 29 13.17 4.01 -12.91
CA HIS A 29 11.80 3.48 -13.05
C HIS A 29 11.06 3.27 -11.72
N SER A 30 11.77 3.11 -10.58
CA SER A 30 11.16 2.92 -9.24
C SER A 30 10.58 4.19 -8.58
N GLN A 31 10.55 5.31 -9.30
CA GLN A 31 10.34 6.64 -8.74
C GLN A 31 8.85 7.01 -8.61
N LEU A 32 7.97 6.49 -9.46
CA LEU A 32 6.56 6.88 -9.48
C LEU A 32 5.82 6.37 -8.24
N PHE A 33 5.93 5.07 -7.93
CA PHE A 33 5.36 4.47 -6.72
C PHE A 33 5.82 5.18 -5.43
N LYS A 34 7.14 5.44 -5.33
CA LYS A 34 7.71 6.12 -4.16
C LYS A 34 7.29 7.58 -4.06
N GLN A 35 7.17 8.31 -5.16
CA GLN A 35 6.73 9.71 -5.15
C GLN A 35 5.27 9.85 -4.74
N VAL A 36 4.40 8.99 -5.25
CA VAL A 36 2.97 9.01 -4.93
C VAL A 36 2.73 8.63 -3.46
N GLU A 37 3.58 7.77 -2.89
CA GLU A 37 3.42 7.31 -1.51
C GLU A 37 4.11 8.18 -0.45
N GLN A 38 5.19 8.89 -0.81
CA GLN A 38 5.99 9.68 0.14
C GLN A 38 5.62 11.17 0.24
N LYS A 39 4.71 11.67 -0.59
CA LYS A 39 4.25 13.07 -0.47
C LYS A 39 3.52 13.22 0.88
N LYS A 40 4.13 13.96 1.81
CA LYS A 40 3.64 14.14 3.17
C LYS A 40 2.41 15.04 3.16
N GLU A 41 1.23 14.44 3.13
CA GLU A 41 -0.05 15.15 3.15
C GLU A 41 -0.55 15.40 4.58
N VAL A 42 -1.23 16.54 4.73
CA VAL A 42 -2.08 16.84 5.89
C VAL A 42 -3.28 15.90 5.80
N LYS A 43 -3.28 14.86 6.63
CA LYS A 43 -4.35 13.87 6.68
C LYS A 43 -5.53 14.39 7.49
N ASN A 44 -6.60 14.78 6.83
CA ASN A 44 -7.90 14.84 7.49
C ASN A 44 -8.48 13.42 7.51
N GLN A 45 -8.67 12.88 8.71
CA GLN A 45 -9.31 11.57 8.92
C GLN A 45 -10.74 11.80 9.43
N THR A 46 -11.69 11.10 8.81
CA THR A 46 -13.09 11.11 9.22
C THR A 46 -13.48 9.73 9.72
N TYR A 47 -13.97 9.64 10.96
CA TYR A 47 -14.39 8.39 11.59
C TYR A 47 -15.91 8.31 11.55
N LEU A 48 -16.46 7.28 10.91
CA LEU A 48 -17.90 7.06 10.79
C LEU A 48 -18.27 5.73 11.45
N SER A 49 -19.22 5.76 12.39
CA SER A 49 -19.80 4.52 12.92
C SER A 49 -21.12 4.25 12.23
N LYS A 50 -21.30 3.01 11.74
CA LYS A 50 -22.58 2.58 11.17
C LYS A 50 -23.68 2.56 12.23
N ASP A 51 -23.36 2.10 13.43
CA ASP A 51 -24.31 2.02 14.55
C ASP A 51 -24.75 3.41 15.03
N ALA A 52 -23.85 4.39 15.04
CA ALA A 52 -24.16 5.76 15.49
C ALA A 52 -24.79 6.63 14.39
N HIS A 53 -24.74 6.22 13.12
CA HIS A 53 -25.14 7.01 11.95
C HIS A 53 -24.56 8.44 11.94
N ALA A 54 -23.34 8.59 12.46
CA ALA A 54 -22.72 9.90 12.67
C ALA A 54 -21.20 9.83 12.52
N GLN A 55 -20.61 11.00 12.23
CA GLN A 55 -19.18 11.22 12.40
C GLN A 55 -18.86 11.30 13.89
N LEU A 56 -17.82 10.59 14.29
CA LEU A 56 -17.35 10.50 15.68
C LEU A 56 -15.96 11.14 15.80
N ASN A 57 -15.70 11.79 16.94
CA ASN A 57 -14.38 12.30 17.26
C ASN A 57 -13.63 11.32 18.19
N PRO A 58 -12.59 10.61 17.72
CA PRO A 58 -11.89 9.65 18.55
C PRO A 58 -11.07 10.29 19.70
N ASP A 59 -10.87 11.61 19.69
CA ASP A 59 -10.24 12.33 20.81
C ASP A 59 -11.26 12.64 21.93
N ASP A 60 -12.56 12.56 21.65
CA ASP A 60 -13.60 12.61 22.67
C ASP A 60 -13.85 11.21 23.25
N SER A 61 -13.77 11.08 24.56
CA SER A 61 -13.90 9.78 25.25
C SER A 61 -15.20 9.03 24.96
N LYS A 62 -16.33 9.72 24.80
CA LYS A 62 -17.63 9.06 24.57
C LYS A 62 -17.74 8.56 23.14
N ASP A 63 -17.23 9.33 22.19
CA ASP A 63 -17.20 8.95 20.80
C ASP A 63 -16.17 7.84 20.54
N ALA A 64 -15.01 7.88 21.23
CA ALA A 64 -14.05 6.78 21.24
C ALA A 64 -14.66 5.48 21.79
N GLU A 65 -15.42 5.55 22.89
CA GLU A 65 -16.12 4.39 23.44
C GLU A 65 -17.13 3.79 22.44
N LYS A 66 -17.89 4.64 21.72
CA LYS A 66 -18.80 4.16 20.67
C LYS A 66 -18.05 3.45 19.54
N LEU A 67 -16.92 4.00 19.09
CA LEU A 67 -16.06 3.35 18.08
C LEU A 67 -15.47 2.04 18.60
N ALA A 68 -15.10 1.99 19.88
CA ALA A 68 -14.52 0.81 20.52
C ALA A 68 -15.52 -0.35 20.65
N SER A 69 -16.78 -0.03 20.96
CA SER A 69 -17.83 -1.02 21.16
C SER A 69 -18.63 -1.38 19.90
N SER A 70 -18.52 -0.59 18.83
CA SER A 70 -19.29 -0.84 17.60
C SER A 70 -18.88 -2.16 16.96
N ILE A 71 -19.79 -2.76 16.19
CA ILE A 71 -19.46 -3.95 15.39
C ILE A 71 -18.73 -3.57 14.10
N GLU A 72 -18.91 -2.32 13.67
CA GLU A 72 -18.27 -1.77 12.48
C GLU A 72 -18.05 -0.27 12.60
N PHE A 73 -16.91 0.21 12.10
CA PHE A 73 -16.72 1.62 11.76
C PHE A 73 -15.81 1.77 10.55
N GLU A 74 -15.83 2.95 9.96
CA GLU A 74 -15.08 3.30 8.76
C GLU A 74 -14.20 4.53 9.02
N ILE A 75 -13.02 4.56 8.40
CA ILE A 75 -12.14 5.72 8.37
C ILE A 75 -11.93 6.13 6.92
N TYR A 76 -12.12 7.42 6.64
CA TYR A 76 -11.78 8.03 5.36
C TYR A 76 -10.56 8.95 5.54
N GLU A 77 -9.55 8.80 4.70
CA GLU A 77 -8.45 9.75 4.54
C GLU A 77 -8.51 10.34 3.13
N ILE A 78 -8.62 11.66 3.01
CA ILE A 78 -8.61 12.34 1.71
C ILE A 78 -7.37 13.23 1.63
N GLY A 79 -6.56 12.97 0.62
CA GLY A 79 -5.42 13.77 0.21
C GLY A 79 -5.65 14.45 -1.13
N GLU A 80 -4.64 15.17 -1.61
CA GLU A 80 -4.57 15.67 -2.99
C GLU A 80 -4.53 14.46 -3.93
N ASN A 81 -3.48 13.64 -3.90
CA ASN A 81 -3.26 12.60 -4.92
C ASN A 81 -3.58 11.18 -4.44
N LYS A 82 -4.20 11.07 -3.28
CA LYS A 82 -4.46 9.80 -2.61
C LYS A 82 -5.78 9.88 -1.86
N MET A 83 -6.50 8.77 -1.88
CA MET A 83 -7.62 8.54 -0.97
C MET A 83 -7.45 7.18 -0.30
N ALA A 84 -7.89 7.07 0.96
CA ALA A 84 -7.97 5.81 1.67
C ALA A 84 -9.34 5.68 2.33
N HIS A 85 -9.89 4.48 2.26
CA HIS A 85 -11.09 4.07 2.96
C HIS A 85 -10.78 2.74 3.67
N THR A 86 -10.91 2.74 4.98
CA THR A 86 -10.63 1.57 5.80
C THR A 86 -11.87 1.21 6.60
N VAL A 87 -12.33 -0.03 6.47
CA VAL A 87 -13.46 -0.59 7.22
C VAL A 87 -12.91 -1.54 8.28
N TYR A 88 -13.40 -1.42 9.51
CA TYR A 88 -13.06 -2.27 10.64
C TYR A 88 -14.32 -3.02 11.08
N GLN A 89 -14.26 -4.34 11.20
CA GLN A 89 -15.41 -5.18 11.55
C GLN A 89 -15.05 -6.24 12.61
N SER A 90 -15.91 -6.38 13.61
CA SER A 90 -15.83 -7.45 14.61
C SER A 90 -17.20 -7.70 15.24
N GLY A 91 -17.69 -8.94 15.16
CA GLY A 91 -18.95 -9.34 15.78
C GLY A 91 -18.96 -9.26 17.32
N ALA A 92 -17.79 -9.19 17.96
CA ALA A 92 -17.66 -9.02 19.41
C ALA A 92 -17.58 -7.55 19.87
N GLY A 93 -17.67 -6.61 18.92
CA GLY A 93 -17.24 -5.23 19.10
C GLY A 93 -15.76 -5.06 18.75
N ILE A 94 -15.35 -3.88 18.26
CA ILE A 94 -13.99 -3.66 17.74
C ILE A 94 -12.91 -3.96 18.78
N CYS A 95 -12.93 -3.32 19.95
CA CYS A 95 -11.83 -3.48 20.91
C CYS A 95 -11.82 -4.84 21.60
N ASN A 96 -12.99 -5.41 21.89
CA ASN A 96 -13.09 -6.77 22.40
C ASN A 96 -12.58 -7.80 21.37
N GLY A 97 -12.92 -7.61 20.10
CA GLY A 97 -12.39 -8.42 19.00
C GLY A 97 -10.87 -8.32 18.92
N TYR A 98 -10.34 -7.11 18.88
CA TYR A 98 -8.91 -6.81 18.75
C TYR A 98 -8.07 -7.37 19.90
N GLN A 99 -8.60 -7.38 21.12
CA GLN A 99 -7.94 -7.91 22.32
C GLN A 99 -8.11 -9.42 22.52
N SER A 100 -8.96 -10.08 21.72
CA SER A 100 -9.27 -11.50 21.84
C SER A 100 -8.76 -12.30 20.63
N ALA A 101 -9.01 -13.61 20.65
CA ALA A 101 -8.71 -14.50 19.52
C ALA A 101 -9.66 -14.32 18.32
N LEU A 102 -10.73 -13.52 18.46
CA LEU A 102 -11.67 -13.24 17.36
C LEU A 102 -11.09 -12.28 16.34
N GLY A 103 -10.28 -11.30 16.78
CA GLY A 103 -9.66 -10.32 15.91
C GLY A 103 -10.63 -9.25 15.39
N VAL A 104 -10.12 -8.39 14.52
CA VAL A 104 -10.89 -7.40 13.77
C VAL A 104 -10.53 -7.57 12.30
N ASP A 105 -11.54 -7.77 11.47
CA ASP A 105 -11.36 -7.79 10.03
C ASP A 105 -11.22 -6.35 9.52
N ILE A 106 -10.14 -6.10 8.78
CA ILE A 106 -9.85 -4.83 8.13
C ILE A 106 -9.96 -5.01 6.63
N THR A 107 -10.73 -4.14 5.98
CA THR A 107 -10.66 -3.92 4.54
C THR A 107 -10.10 -2.52 4.29
N ASP A 108 -8.91 -2.42 3.70
CA ASP A 108 -8.21 -1.17 3.40
C ASP A 108 -8.16 -0.98 1.87
N SER A 109 -8.87 0.05 1.40
CA SER A 109 -8.93 0.44 0.00
C SER A 109 -8.23 1.77 -0.17
N ARG A 110 -7.22 1.83 -1.05
CA ARG A 110 -6.47 3.06 -1.33
C ARG A 110 -6.42 3.34 -2.81
N THR A 111 -6.77 4.55 -3.19
CA THR A 111 -6.67 5.04 -4.57
C THR A 111 -5.54 6.02 -4.66
N TYR A 112 -4.74 5.88 -5.70
CA TYR A 112 -3.56 6.67 -5.98
C TYR A 112 -3.71 7.28 -7.37
N TYR A 113 -3.89 8.60 -7.42
CA TYR A 113 -4.11 9.33 -8.66
C TYR A 113 -2.78 9.64 -9.33
N ILE A 114 -2.67 9.21 -10.58
CA ILE A 114 -1.51 9.45 -11.45
C ILE A 114 -1.73 10.72 -12.26
N ASN A 115 -2.95 10.88 -12.79
CA ASN A 115 -3.40 12.08 -13.50
C ASN A 115 -4.87 12.34 -13.13
N GLN A 116 -5.11 13.38 -12.33
CA GLN A 116 -6.47 13.70 -11.86
C GLN A 116 -7.38 14.21 -12.97
N ASP A 117 -6.86 15.03 -13.89
CA ASP A 117 -7.63 15.63 -14.97
C ASP A 117 -8.20 14.56 -15.91
N GLU A 118 -7.45 13.47 -16.10
CA GLU A 118 -7.85 12.34 -16.94
C GLU A 118 -8.48 11.18 -16.16
N ASN A 119 -8.64 11.34 -14.84
CA ASN A 119 -9.08 10.33 -13.89
C ASN A 119 -8.26 9.03 -14.00
N GLU A 120 -6.94 9.14 -14.21
CA GLU A 120 -6.04 8.00 -14.21
C GLU A 120 -5.55 7.69 -12.80
N TYR A 121 -5.72 6.43 -12.38
CA TYR A 121 -5.35 5.98 -11.05
C TYR A 121 -5.02 4.49 -11.04
N TYR A 122 -4.35 4.06 -9.97
CA TYR A 122 -4.41 2.67 -9.53
C TYR A 122 -5.00 2.63 -8.11
N ALA A 123 -5.62 1.51 -7.76
CA ALA A 123 -6.14 1.29 -6.43
C ALA A 123 -5.60 -0.03 -5.85
N SER A 124 -5.26 -0.01 -4.57
CA SER A 124 -4.85 -1.15 -3.76
C SER A 124 -5.99 -1.51 -2.82
N ILE A 125 -6.51 -2.74 -2.94
CA ILE A 125 -7.52 -3.27 -2.03
C ILE A 125 -6.88 -4.41 -1.24
N ALA A 126 -6.89 -4.30 0.08
CA ALA A 126 -6.32 -5.30 0.98
C ALA A 126 -7.31 -5.68 2.07
N GLY A 127 -7.37 -6.97 2.40
CA GLY A 127 -8.15 -7.52 3.49
C GLY A 127 -7.27 -8.31 4.44
N ALA A 128 -7.46 -8.20 5.74
CA ALA A 128 -6.73 -8.97 6.75
C ALA A 128 -7.49 -9.02 8.07
N THR A 129 -7.17 -10.00 8.92
CA THR A 129 -7.62 -10.01 10.32
C THR A 129 -6.49 -9.54 11.22
N VAL A 130 -6.75 -8.59 12.12
CA VAL A 130 -5.74 -7.99 13.00
C VAL A 130 -6.04 -8.22 14.48
N TYR A 131 -4.97 -8.25 15.26
CA TYR A 131 -4.99 -8.54 16.69
C TYR A 131 -4.06 -7.58 17.43
N SER A 132 -4.28 -7.43 18.74
CA SER A 132 -3.47 -6.56 19.61
C SER A 132 -2.01 -7.00 19.79
N LYS A 133 -1.71 -8.29 19.61
CA LYS A 133 -0.40 -8.88 19.95
C LYS A 133 0.28 -9.63 18.80
N ASN A 134 -0.40 -9.79 17.67
CA ASN A 134 0.09 -10.56 16.53
C ASN A 134 0.10 -9.68 15.28
N ASP A 135 0.97 -10.03 14.33
CA ASP A 135 0.94 -9.46 13.00
C ASP A 135 -0.40 -9.77 12.29
N PRO A 136 -0.80 -8.95 11.30
CA PRO A 136 -1.99 -9.21 10.50
C PRO A 136 -1.97 -10.60 9.88
N ASP A 137 -3.05 -11.34 10.05
CA ASP A 137 -3.23 -12.67 9.48
C ASP A 137 -4.08 -12.64 8.21
N ASN A 138 -3.92 -13.66 7.36
CA ASN A 138 -4.72 -13.88 6.15
C ASN A 138 -4.78 -12.66 5.21
N VAL A 139 -3.65 -11.95 5.04
CA VAL A 139 -3.58 -10.77 4.17
C VAL A 139 -3.85 -11.15 2.71
N GLN A 140 -5.01 -10.73 2.21
CA GLN A 140 -5.43 -10.78 0.83
C GLN A 140 -5.23 -9.41 0.17
N TYR A 141 -4.83 -9.40 -1.09
CA TYR A 141 -4.50 -8.17 -1.80
C TYR A 141 -4.82 -8.28 -3.29
N ALA A 142 -5.42 -7.23 -3.84
CA ALA A 142 -5.70 -7.09 -5.27
C ALA A 142 -5.53 -5.63 -5.72
N PRO A 143 -4.73 -5.37 -6.77
CA PRO A 143 -4.70 -4.07 -7.42
C PRO A 143 -5.79 -3.91 -8.48
N VAL A 144 -6.23 -2.68 -8.70
CA VAL A 144 -7.13 -2.25 -9.78
C VAL A 144 -6.45 -1.10 -10.54
N PHE A 145 -6.51 -1.12 -11.86
CA PHE A 145 -5.86 -0.11 -12.70
C PHE A 145 -6.87 0.58 -13.60
N ASN A 146 -6.81 1.91 -13.63
CA ASN A 146 -7.50 2.74 -14.60
C ASN A 146 -6.49 3.73 -15.18
N ILE A 147 -5.67 3.27 -16.13
CA ILE A 147 -4.56 4.03 -16.71
C ILE A 147 -4.65 3.87 -18.22
N LYS A 148 -4.77 4.98 -18.95
CA LYS A 148 -4.93 5.00 -20.42
C LYS A 148 -3.57 5.06 -21.10
N ASN A 149 -2.63 5.83 -20.54
CA ASN A 149 -1.26 5.84 -21.03
C ASN A 149 -0.62 4.45 -20.84
N THR A 150 -0.32 3.77 -21.94
CA THR A 150 0.14 2.38 -21.94
C THR A 150 1.52 2.20 -21.32
N ASP A 151 2.41 3.18 -21.48
CA ASP A 151 3.78 3.10 -20.94
C ASP A 151 3.74 3.23 -19.42
N VAL A 152 2.93 4.18 -18.92
CA VAL A 152 2.69 4.35 -17.49
C VAL A 152 1.95 3.15 -16.90
N ALA A 153 0.92 2.64 -17.58
CA ALA A 153 0.17 1.46 -17.14
C ALA A 153 1.09 0.25 -16.95
N LYS A 154 1.98 0.00 -17.92
CA LYS A 154 2.96 -1.08 -17.84
C LYS A 154 3.91 -0.89 -16.66
N GLN A 155 4.45 0.31 -16.47
CA GLN A 155 5.34 0.61 -15.35
C GLN A 155 4.66 0.37 -13.99
N VAL A 156 3.46 0.92 -13.80
CA VAL A 156 2.72 0.79 -12.53
C VAL A 156 2.36 -0.67 -12.25
N GLN A 157 1.97 -1.45 -13.27
CA GLN A 157 1.71 -2.87 -13.12
C GLN A 157 2.96 -3.68 -12.73
N GLU A 158 4.12 -3.37 -13.33
CA GLU A 158 5.40 -4.00 -12.97
C GLU A 158 5.81 -3.67 -11.53
N GLU A 159 5.63 -2.41 -11.09
CA GLU A 159 5.90 -2.01 -9.71
C GLU A 159 4.95 -2.71 -8.71
N GLU A 160 3.65 -2.79 -9.03
CA GLU A 160 2.66 -3.46 -8.18
C GLU A 160 2.92 -4.96 -8.03
N GLN A 161 3.37 -5.61 -9.10
CA GLN A 161 3.78 -7.03 -9.04
C GLN A 161 4.95 -7.26 -8.09
N LEU A 162 5.89 -6.32 -8.02
CA LEU A 162 7.08 -6.44 -7.19
C LEU A 162 6.85 -6.02 -5.74
N TYR A 163 6.07 -4.98 -5.50
CA TYR A 163 5.98 -4.31 -4.20
C TYR A 163 4.58 -4.23 -3.61
N GLY A 164 3.53 -4.37 -4.42
CA GLY A 164 2.15 -4.07 -4.05
C GLY A 164 1.67 -4.79 -2.80
N LYS A 165 1.84 -6.12 -2.75
CA LYS A 165 1.43 -6.91 -1.57
C LYS A 165 2.16 -6.50 -0.29
N LYS A 166 3.45 -6.17 -0.38
CA LYS A 166 4.24 -5.72 0.77
C LYS A 166 3.72 -4.37 1.27
N MET A 167 3.47 -3.43 0.36
CA MET A 167 2.95 -2.11 0.70
C MET A 167 1.54 -2.19 1.28
N ALA A 168 0.67 -3.00 0.68
CA ALA A 168 -0.66 -3.31 1.20
C ALA A 168 -0.61 -3.87 2.63
N THR A 169 0.31 -4.81 2.90
CA THR A 169 0.50 -5.37 4.26
C THR A 169 0.94 -4.29 5.26
N GLN A 170 1.88 -3.42 4.88
CA GLN A 170 2.31 -2.30 5.72
C GLN A 170 1.18 -1.30 5.97
N ASN A 171 0.30 -1.13 4.98
CA ASN A 171 -0.86 -0.25 5.07
C ASN A 171 -1.91 -0.81 6.03
N ILE A 172 -2.19 -2.12 5.98
CA ILE A 172 -2.98 -2.82 7.00
C ILE A 172 -2.38 -2.63 8.39
N GLN A 173 -1.06 -2.78 8.57
CA GLN A 173 -0.42 -2.56 9.86
C GLN A 173 -0.61 -1.13 10.37
N LYS A 174 -0.47 -0.13 9.50
CA LYS A 174 -0.72 1.27 9.87
C LYS A 174 -2.17 1.48 10.32
N SER A 175 -3.12 0.86 9.61
CA SER A 175 -4.54 0.90 9.97
C SER A 175 -4.81 0.19 11.31
N ALA A 176 -4.20 -0.97 11.54
CA ALA A 176 -4.26 -1.68 12.83
C ALA A 176 -3.74 -0.83 13.99
N ASN A 177 -2.67 -0.05 13.77
CA ASN A 177 -2.11 0.83 14.80
C ASN A 177 -3.07 1.95 15.24
N VAL A 178 -4.09 2.30 14.44
CA VAL A 178 -5.17 3.22 14.86
C VAL A 178 -5.98 2.60 16.01
N LEU A 179 -6.19 1.27 15.98
CA LEU A 179 -6.87 0.57 17.07
C LEU A 179 -6.06 0.67 18.36
N SER A 180 -4.78 0.31 18.34
CA SER A 180 -3.94 0.36 19.55
C SER A 180 -3.62 1.79 20.03
N GLY A 181 -3.51 2.75 19.11
CA GLY A 181 -3.04 4.11 19.41
C GLY A 181 -4.16 5.10 19.74
N THR A 182 -5.37 4.85 19.24
CA THR A 182 -6.46 5.83 19.27
C THR A 182 -7.74 5.26 19.86
N ILE A 183 -8.22 4.12 19.35
CA ILE A 183 -9.59 3.63 19.65
C ILE A 183 -9.63 2.72 20.89
N CYS A 184 -8.70 1.78 21.02
CA CYS A 184 -8.68 0.72 22.02
C CYS A 184 -7.62 0.92 23.09
N LYS A 185 -7.44 2.18 23.53
CA LYS A 185 -6.48 2.56 24.57
C LYS A 185 -6.73 1.84 25.90
#